data_AF-A0A4R6ANK6-F1
#
_entry.id   AF-A0A4R6ANK6-F1
#
_cell.length_a   1.000
_cell.length_b   1.000
_cell.length_c   1.000
_cell.angle_alpha   90.00
_cell.angle_beta   90.00
_cell.angle_gamma   90.00
#
_symmetry.space_group_name_H-M   'P 1'
#
loop_
_entity.id
_entity.type
_entity.pdbx_description
1 polymer ?
#
loop_
_entity_poly.entity_id
_entity_poly.type
_entity_poly.pdbx_seq_one_letter_code
_entity_poly.pdbx_strand_id
1 'polypeptide(L)' 'MRAMLPWAAILVIGILIVALVPMLSDAPAVDAETPGVYPQWIVPVGYFTALIGAGGLAVSFFRRYGRS' A
#
# COMPACT_ATOMS: atom_id res chain seq x y z
N MET A 1 5.39 6.25 19.61
CA MET A 1 4.14 5.60 19.14
C MET A 1 3.36 6.47 18.16
N ARG A 2 3.06 7.74 18.46
CA ARG A 2 2.33 8.64 17.53
C ARG A 2 2.96 8.77 16.12
N ALA A 3 4.29 8.78 16.02
CA ALA A 3 5.00 8.82 14.74
C ALA A 3 4.96 7.50 13.95
N MET A 4 4.67 6.36 14.58
CA MET A 4 4.59 5.04 13.93
C MET A 4 3.20 4.76 13.34
N LEU A 5 2.16 5.34 13.94
CA LEU A 5 0.76 5.17 13.55
C LEU A 5 0.48 5.53 12.06
N PRO A 6 0.93 6.68 11.52
CA PRO A 6 0.67 7.02 10.12
C PRO A 6 1.36 6.06 9.15
N TRP A 7 2.59 5.62 9.47
CA TRP A 7 3.32 4.66 8.64
C TRP A 7 2.69 3.27 8.64
N ALA A 8 2.20 2.84 9.81
CA ALA A 8 1.42 1.61 9.91
C ALA A 8 0.12 1.68 9.10
N ALA A 9 -0.59 2.82 9.14
CA ALA A 9 -1.78 3.02 8.32
C ALA A 9 -1.47 2.95 6.82
N ILE A 10 -0.40 3.63 6.35
CA ILE A 10 0.04 3.58 4.95
C ILE A 10 0.40 2.15 4.54
N LEU A 11 1.12 1.42 5.39
CA LEU A 11 1.47 0.02 5.13
C LEU A 11 0.21 -0.84 4.96
N VAL A 12 -0.74 -0.72 5.89
CA VAL A 12 -2.00 -1.49 5.85
C VAL A 12 -2.81 -1.14 4.61
N ILE A 13 -2.90 0.14 4.23
CA ILE A 13 -3.59 0.57 3.01
C ILE A 13 -2.94 -0.06 1.78
N GLY A 14 -1.61 0.00 1.65
CA GLY A 14 -0.90 -0.62 0.53
C GLY A 14 -1.14 -2.13 0.43
N ILE A 15 -1.11 -2.83 1.57
CA ILE A 15 -1.41 -4.26 1.63
C ILE A 15 -2.85 -4.55 1.23
N LEU A 16 -3.82 -3.78 1.74
CA LEU A 16 -5.24 -3.95 1.40
C LEU A 16 -5.51 -3.74 -0.08
N ILE A 17 -4.85 -2.75 -0.70
CA ILE A 17 -4.97 -2.52 -2.15
C ILE A 17 -4.58 -3.77 -2.93
N VAL A 18 -3.46 -4.41 -2.60
CA VAL A 18 -2.98 -5.62 -3.30
C VAL A 18 -3.80 -6.86 -2.92
N ALA A 19 -4.13 -7.03 -1.64
CA ALA A 19 -4.84 -8.20 -1.14
C ALA A 19 -6.27 -8.30 -1.65
N LEU A 20 -6.90 -7.17 -2.00
CA LEU A 20 -8.24 -7.15 -2.57
C LEU A 20 -8.23 -7.45 -4.07
N VAL A 21 -7.11 -7.31 -4.80
CA VAL A 21 -7.00 -7.57 -6.25
C VAL A 21 -7.66 -8.88 -6.71
N PRO A 22 -7.46 -10.04 -6.06
CA PRO A 22 -8.13 -11.27 -6.50
C PRO A 22 -9.66 -11.26 -6.35
N MET A 23 -10.24 -10.32 -5.60
CA MET A 23 -11.70 -10.13 -5.52
C MET A 23 -12.25 -9.28 -6.67
N LEU A 24 -11.38 -8.83 -7.56
CA LEU A 24 -11.64 -7.83 -8.57
C LEU A 24 -11.51 -8.49 -9.95
N SER A 25 -12.39 -8.14 -10.87
CA SER A 25 -12.51 -8.80 -12.19
C SER A 25 -11.15 -8.92 -12.90
N ASP A 26 -10.85 -10.11 -13.44
CA ASP A 26 -9.62 -10.41 -14.21
C ASP A 26 -9.58 -9.73 -15.59
N ALA A 27 -10.65 -9.02 -15.99
CA ALA A 27 -10.70 -8.33 -17.25
C ALA A 27 -9.74 -7.11 -17.23
N PRO A 28 -8.82 -6.96 -18.21
CA PRO A 28 -7.95 -5.81 -18.30
C PRO A 28 -8.76 -4.55 -18.62
N ALA A 29 -8.56 -3.47 -17.85
CA ALA A 29 -9.17 -2.18 -18.14
C ALA A 29 -8.57 -1.60 -19.42
N VAL A 30 -9.38 -1.57 -20.48
CA VAL A 30 -9.03 -0.95 -21.75
C VAL A 30 -9.14 0.57 -21.64
N ASP A 31 -10.08 1.07 -20.83
CA ASP A 31 -10.31 2.50 -20.57
C ASP A 31 -10.65 2.79 -19.10
N ALA A 32 -10.31 3.99 -18.62
CA ALA A 32 -10.58 4.44 -17.25
C ALA A 32 -12.09 4.61 -16.94
N GLU A 33 -12.92 4.68 -17.98
CA GLU A 33 -14.37 4.89 -17.85
C GLU A 33 -15.17 3.59 -17.84
N THR A 34 -14.56 2.43 -18.10
CA THR A 34 -15.30 1.16 -18.16
C THR A 34 -15.68 0.69 -16.75
N PRO A 35 -16.97 0.73 -16.35
CA PRO A 35 -17.37 0.36 -15.01
C PRO A 35 -17.13 -1.13 -14.79
N GLY A 36 -16.49 -1.49 -13.68
CA GLY A 36 -16.25 -2.89 -13.30
C GLY A 36 -14.99 -3.52 -13.89
N VAL A 37 -14.14 -2.74 -14.58
CA VAL A 37 -12.85 -3.21 -15.08
C VAL A 37 -11.71 -2.64 -14.25
N TYR A 38 -10.77 -3.50 -13.86
CA TYR A 38 -9.74 -3.11 -12.90
C TYR A 38 -8.49 -2.52 -13.56
N PRO A 39 -8.02 -1.34 -13.09
CA PRO A 39 -6.81 -0.77 -13.63
C PRO A 39 -5.58 -1.57 -13.20
N GLN A 40 -4.90 -2.18 -14.17
CA GLN A 40 -3.67 -2.96 -13.95
C GLN A 40 -2.54 -2.20 -13.22
N TRP A 41 -2.58 -0.86 -13.22
CA TRP A 41 -1.65 -0.01 -12.48
C TRP A 41 -1.92 0.03 -10.97
N ILE A 42 -3.05 -0.49 -10.47
CA ILE A 42 -3.37 -0.44 -9.04
C ILE A 42 -2.48 -1.38 -8.21
N VAL A 43 -2.06 -2.50 -8.80
CA VAL A 43 -1.16 -3.47 -8.18
C VAL A 43 0.21 -2.83 -7.86
N PRO A 44 0.94 -2.23 -8.82
CA PRO A 44 2.20 -1.56 -8.51
C PRO A 44 2.02 -0.37 -7.56
N VAL A 45 0.89 0.36 -7.62
CA VAL A 45 0.59 1.43 -6.64
C VAL A 45 0.44 0.86 -5.22
N GLY A 46 -0.27 -0.26 -5.06
CA GLY A 46 -0.41 -0.94 -3.77
C GLY A 46 0.93 -1.37 -3.19
N TYR A 47 1.78 -2.02 -4.00
CA TYR A 47 3.13 -2.39 -3.58
C TYR A 47 3.99 -1.19 -3.19
N PHE A 48 3.97 -0.13 -4.00
CA PHE A 48 4.72 1.10 -3.71
C PHE A 48 4.27 1.75 -2.39
N THR A 49 2.95 1.80 -2.17
CA THR A 49 2.35 2.34 -0.94
C THR A 49 2.77 1.50 0.28
N ALA A 50 2.73 0.17 0.16
CA ALA A 50 3.20 -0.73 1.22
C ALA A 50 4.68 -0.50 1.53
N LEU A 51 5.52 -0.31 0.51
CA LEU A 51 6.95 -0.05 0.64
C LEU A 51 7.23 1.26 1.40
N ILE A 52 6.49 2.33 1.09
CA ILE A 52 6.57 3.61 1.82
C ILE A 52 6.19 3.41 3.29
N GLY A 53 5.09 2.71 3.56
CA GLY A 53 4.64 2.42 4.92
C GLY A 53 5.67 1.63 5.72
N ALA A 54 6.23 0.58 5.13
CA ALA A 54 7.28 -0.24 5.73
C ALA A 54 8.57 0.57 5.98
N GLY A 55 9.00 1.37 5.01
CA GLY A 55 10.19 2.22 5.14
C GLY A 55 10.04 3.26 6.25
N GLY A 56 8.90 3.94 6.32
CA GLY A 56 8.63 4.89 7.39
C GLY A 56 8.53 4.25 8.77
N LEU A 57 7.96 3.04 8.86
CA LEU A 57 7.97 2.23 10.08
C LEU A 57 9.39 1.89 10.51
N ALA A 58 10.22 1.37 9.60
CA ALA A 58 11.62 1.06 9.87
C ALA A 58 12.40 2.28 10.36
N VAL A 59 12.31 3.42 9.65
CA VAL A 59 12.97 4.67 10.07
C VAL A 59 12.49 5.12 11.45
N SER A 60 11.19 5.09 11.72
CA SER A 60 10.64 5.48 13.02
C SER A 60 11.07 4.54 14.16
N PHE A 61 11.21 3.24 13.86
CA PHE A 61 11.71 2.23 14.78
C PHE A 61 13.17 2.47 15.13
N PHE A 62 14.05 2.62 14.14
CA PHE A 62 15.47 2.92 14.36
C PHE A 62 15.67 4.26 15.07
N ARG A 63 14.87 5.29 14.77
CA ARG A 63 14.94 6.57 15.50
C ARG A 63 14.56 6.46 16.98
N ARG A 64 13.71 5.49 17.34
CA ARG A 64 13.25 5.27 18.71
C ARG A 64 14.18 4.37 19.51
N TYR A 65 14.73 3.34 18.88
CA TYR A 65 15.50 2.28 19.56
C TYR A 65 16.99 2.25 19.22
N GLY A 66 17.43 2.91 18.15
CA GLY A 66 18.85 3.02 17.76
C GLY A 66 19.61 4.15 18.44
N ARG A 67 19.04 4.77 19.48
CA ARG A 67 19.70 5.77 20.34
C ARG A 67 20.06 5.24 21.73
N SER A 68 19.90 3.94 21.95
CA SER A 68 20.45 3.22 23.12
C SER A 68 21.84 2.70 22.79
#